data_AF-A0A0M3JDQ4-F1
#
_entry.id   AF-A0A0M3JDQ4-F1
#
_cell.length_a   1.000
_cell.length_b   1.000
_cell.length_c   1.000
_cell.angle_alpha   90.00
_cell.angle_beta   90.00
_cell.angle_gamma   90.00
#
_symmetry.space_group_name_H-M   'P 1'
#
loop_
_entity.id
_entity.type
_entity.pdbx_description
1 polymer ?
#
loop_
_entity_poly.entity_id
_entity_poly.type
_entity_poly.pdbx_seq_one_letter_code
_entity_poly.pdbx_strand_id
1 'polypeptide(L)'
;LAAVSPAVVVPSMLRISKWGYGVRSGVPTVVIAASAIDDVYAITGFGAFISAAFSKELKVVALEYGKKQSHNWMNMAKKGKNANPNQ
;
A
#
# COMPACT_ATOMS: atom_id res chain seq x y z
N LEU A 1 -19.79 17.62 2.69
CA LEU A 1 -19.85 16.15 2.87
C LEU A 1 -19.23 15.87 4.23
N ALA A 2 -20.04 15.50 5.22
CA ALA A 2 -19.62 15.35 6.61
C ALA A 2 -18.90 14.02 6.79
N ALA A 3 -17.57 14.06 6.95
CA ALA A 3 -16.79 12.89 7.33
C ALA A 3 -17.18 12.53 8.77
N VAL A 4 -17.99 11.49 8.93
CA VAL A 4 -18.35 10.98 10.24
C VAL A 4 -17.21 10.07 10.67
N SER A 5 -16.37 10.54 11.59
CA SER A 5 -15.21 9.77 12.03
C SER A 5 -15.64 8.58 12.90
N PRO A 6 -15.11 7.36 12.68
CA PRO A 6 -15.40 6.19 13.50
C PRO A 6 -15.14 6.45 14.99
N ALA A 7 -14.14 7.28 15.30
CA ALA A 7 -13.80 7.68 16.66
C ALA A 7 -14.96 8.37 17.41
N VAL A 8 -15.92 8.96 16.70
CA VAL A 8 -17.11 9.61 17.28
C VAL A 8 -18.37 8.76 17.09
N VAL A 9 -18.48 8.03 15.96
CA VAL A 9 -19.62 7.15 15.65
C VAL A 9 -19.64 5.93 16.56
N VAL A 10 -18.51 5.28 16.76
CA VAL A 10 -18.40 4.05 17.56
C VAL A 10 -18.83 4.28 19.01
N PRO A 11 -18.31 5.27 19.77
CA PRO A 11 -18.76 5.51 21.13
C PRO A 11 -20.24 5.93 21.21
N SER A 12 -20.74 6.68 20.23
CA SER A 12 -22.16 7.07 20.17
C SER A 12 -23.08 5.87 19.93
N MET A 13 -22.72 4.98 19.00
CA MET A 13 -23.48 3.76 18.67
C MET A 13 -23.45 2.72 19.80
N LEU A 14 -22.31 2.60 20.52
CA LEU A 14 -22.21 1.76 21.71
C LEU A 14 -23.11 2.28 22.85
N ARG A 15 -23.19 3.61 23.03
CA ARG A 15 -24.04 4.22 24.06
C ARG A 15 -25.54 4.01 23.78
N ILE A 16 -25.95 4.15 22.52
CA ILE A 16 -27.33 3.90 22.06
C ILE A 16 -27.68 2.42 22.17
N SER A 17 -26.75 1.51 21.84
CA SER A 17 -26.92 0.07 22.09
C SER A 17 -27.13 -0.25 23.57
N LYS A 18 -26.37 0.39 24.46
CA LYS A 18 -26.47 0.17 25.91
C LYS A 18 -27.81 0.62 26.49
N TRP A 19 -28.51 1.52 25.81
CA TRP A 19 -29.87 1.96 26.14
C TRP A 19 -30.97 1.12 25.46
N GLY A 20 -30.60 0.07 24.70
CA GLY A 20 -31.54 -0.84 24.05
C GLY A 20 -32.15 -0.32 22.74
N TYR A 21 -31.81 0.90 22.31
CA TYR A 21 -32.33 1.48 21.07
C TYR A 21 -31.65 0.86 19.85
N GLY A 22 -32.44 0.34 18.90
CA GLY A 22 -31.95 -0.19 17.63
C GLY A 22 -31.12 -1.49 17.72
N VAL A 23 -30.88 -2.03 18.92
CA VAL A 23 -30.11 -3.28 19.16
C VAL A 23 -30.79 -4.48 18.52
N ARG A 24 -32.13 -4.59 18.70
CA ARG A 24 -32.91 -5.69 18.11
C ARG A 24 -32.89 -5.70 16.58
N SER A 25 -32.63 -4.54 15.99
CA SER A 25 -32.55 -4.35 14.54
C SER A 25 -31.11 -4.35 14.03
N GLY A 26 -30.10 -4.48 14.91
CA GLY A 26 -28.69 -4.52 14.55
C GLY A 26 -28.11 -3.22 13.97
N VAL A 27 -28.85 -2.11 14.00
CA VAL A 27 -28.46 -0.82 13.40
C VAL A 27 -27.10 -0.32 13.92
N PRO A 28 -26.83 -0.34 15.24
CA PRO A 28 -25.55 0.10 15.78
C PRO A 28 -24.36 -0.73 15.26
N THR A 29 -24.55 -2.05 15.11
CA THR A 29 -23.51 -2.97 14.64
C THR A 29 -23.22 -2.77 13.15
N VAL A 30 -24.27 -2.63 12.33
CA VAL A 30 -24.13 -2.42 10.87
C VAL A 30 -23.45 -1.08 10.58
N VAL A 31 -23.79 -0.02 11.32
CA VAL A 31 -23.18 1.31 11.15
C VAL A 31 -21.68 1.29 11.51
N ILE A 32 -21.32 0.63 12.61
CA ILE A 32 -19.91 0.47 13.00
C ILE A 32 -19.15 -0.34 11.94
N ALA A 33 -19.73 -1.46 11.47
CA ALA A 33 -19.11 -2.28 10.45
C ALA A 33 -18.94 -1.54 9.12
N ALA A 34 -19.96 -0.80 8.68
CA ALA A 34 -19.90 0.01 7.46
C ALA A 34 -18.84 1.11 7.54
N SER A 35 -18.71 1.79 8.69
CA SER A 35 -17.67 2.80 8.91
C SER A 35 -16.25 2.21 8.86
N ALA A 36 -16.03 1.01 9.41
CA ALA A 36 -14.73 0.36 9.37
C ALA A 36 -14.35 -0.10 7.96
N ILE A 37 -15.35 -0.54 7.17
CA ILE A 37 -15.16 -0.94 5.78
C ILE A 37 -14.76 0.27 4.92
N ASP A 38 -15.37 1.44 5.13
CA ASP A 38 -15.00 2.68 4.43
C ASP A 38 -13.54 3.07 4.65
N ASP A 39 -13.06 3.03 5.90
CA ASP A 39 -11.66 3.32 6.24
C ASP A 39 -10.68 2.35 5.53
N VAL A 40 -11.00 1.05 5.48
CA VAL A 40 -10.18 0.03 4.81
C VAL A 40 -10.14 0.25 3.30
N TYR A 41 -11.26 0.64 2.68
CA TYR A 41 -11.29 0.97 1.26
C TYR A 41 -10.51 2.25 0.95
N ALA A 42 -10.61 3.27 1.81
CA ALA A 42 -9.86 4.51 1.63
C ALA A 42 -8.35 4.28 1.68
N ILE A 43 -7.85 3.58 2.71
CA ILE A 43 -6.41 3.29 2.84
C ILE A 43 -5.89 2.37 1.74
N THR A 44 -6.64 1.31 1.42
CA THR A 44 -6.24 0.31 0.41
C THR A 44 -6.30 0.90 -0.98
N GLY A 45 -7.37 1.62 -1.30
CA GLY A 45 -7.53 2.32 -2.57
C GLY A 45 -6.42 3.34 -2.78
N PHE A 46 -6.16 4.19 -1.78
CA PHE A 46 -5.09 5.17 -1.86
C PHE A 46 -3.71 4.52 -2.06
N GLY A 47 -3.40 3.47 -1.30
CA GLY A 47 -2.18 2.69 -1.48
C GLY A 47 -2.08 2.04 -2.86
N ALA A 48 -3.17 1.50 -3.37
CA ALA A 48 -3.22 0.90 -4.71
C ALA A 48 -3.04 1.94 -5.81
N PHE A 49 -3.63 3.13 -5.69
CA PHE A 49 -3.45 4.23 -6.64
C PHE A 49 -2.02 4.76 -6.64
N ILE A 50 -1.41 4.96 -5.47
CA ILE A 50 0.01 5.33 -5.38
C ILE A 50 0.88 4.22 -5.99
N SER A 51 0.64 2.97 -5.62
CA SER A 51 1.39 1.84 -6.16
C SER A 51 1.27 1.77 -7.69
N ALA A 52 0.07 1.92 -8.23
CA ALA A 52 -0.18 1.93 -9.67
C ALA A 52 0.50 3.12 -10.37
N ALA A 53 0.46 4.32 -9.77
CA ALA A 53 1.08 5.52 -10.32
C ALA A 53 2.62 5.42 -10.37
N PHE A 54 3.25 4.90 -9.31
CA PHE A 54 4.71 4.79 -9.21
C PHE A 54 5.27 3.45 -9.73
N SER A 55 4.41 2.53 -10.19
CA SER A 55 4.81 1.20 -10.69
C SER A 55 5.77 1.25 -11.89
N LYS A 56 5.64 2.26 -12.76
CA LYS A 56 6.50 2.37 -13.95
C LYS A 56 7.90 2.84 -13.61
N GLU A 57 8.01 3.88 -12.79
CA GLU A 57 9.29 4.46 -12.36
C GLU A 57 10.13 3.43 -11.59
N LEU A 58 9.50 2.66 -10.69
CA LEU A 58 10.20 1.64 -9.90
C LEU A 58 10.78 0.51 -10.77
N LYS A 59 10.07 0.10 -11.82
CA LYS A 59 10.53 -0.95 -12.75
C LYS A 59 11.62 -0.45 -13.69
N VAL A 60 11.54 0.79 -14.16
CA VAL A 60 12.57 1.38 -15.04
C VAL A 60 13.89 1.54 -14.30
N VAL A 61 13.86 2.07 -13.06
CA VAL A 61 15.07 2.20 -12.23
C VAL A 61 15.68 0.83 -11.93
N ALA A 62 14.87 -0.16 -11.51
CA ALA A 62 15.39 -1.51 -11.23
C ALA A 62 16.04 -2.18 -12.47
N LEU A 63 15.44 -1.99 -13.66
CA LEU A 63 15.99 -2.51 -14.91
C LEU A 63 17.26 -1.77 -15.34
N GLU A 64 17.33 -0.46 -15.13
CA GLU A 64 18.52 0.35 -15.44
C GLU A 64 19.71 -0.02 -14.55
N TYR A 65 19.48 -0.20 -13.25
CA TYR A 65 20.49 -0.70 -12.31
C TYR A 65 20.98 -2.10 -12.71
N GLY A 66 20.07 -3.02 -13.06
CA GLY A 66 20.43 -4.35 -13.54
C GLY A 66 21.27 -4.34 -14.82
N LYS A 67 20.90 -3.50 -15.80
CA LYS A 67 21.70 -3.33 -17.03
C LYS A 67 23.07 -2.75 -16.75
N LYS A 68 23.18 -1.72 -15.89
CA LYS A 68 24.46 -1.08 -15.55
C LYS A 68 25.42 -2.06 -14.86
N GLN A 69 24.90 -2.90 -13.97
CA GLN A 69 25.70 -3.93 -13.33
C GLN A 69 26.17 -5.00 -14.33
N SER A 70 25.29 -5.49 -15.21
CA SER A 70 25.65 -6.44 -16.27
C SER A 70 26.73 -5.88 -17.21
N HIS A 71 26.60 -4.61 -17.61
CA HIS A 71 27.60 -3.94 -18.44
C HIS A 71 28.96 -3.82 -17.74
N ASN A 72 28.97 -3.49 -16.44
CA ASN A 72 30.19 -3.40 -15.66
C ASN A 72 30.89 -4.77 -15.53
N TRP A 73 30.13 -5.84 -15.26
CA TRP A 73 30.65 -7.21 -15.23
C TRP A 73 31.24 -7.63 -16.59
N MET A 74 30.60 -7.27 -17.69
CA MET A 74 31.12 -7.56 -19.04
C MET A 74 32.44 -6.83 -19.32
N ASN A 75 32.59 -5.59 -18.86
CA ASN A 75 33.83 -4.82 -19.00
C ASN A 75 34.96 -5.42 -18.15
N MET A 76 34.64 -5.87 -16.93
CA MET A 76 35.60 -6.56 -16.05
C MET A 76 36.00 -7.93 -16.61
N ALA A 77 35.05 -8.70 -17.15
CA ALA A 77 35.33 -9.99 -17.77
C ALA A 77 36.21 -9.84 -19.03
N LYS A 78 36.00 -8.79 -19.83
CA LYS A 78 36.90 -8.46 -20.95
C LYS A 78 38.28 -8.04 -20.49
N LYS A 79 38.38 -7.25 -19.41
CA LYS A 79 39.65 -6.82 -18.82
C LYS A 79 40.44 -7.98 -18.22
N GLY A 80 39.76 -8.92 -17.56
CA GLY A 80 40.37 -10.15 -17.03
C GLY A 80 40.86 -11.11 -18.11
N LYS A 81 40.21 -11.16 -19.27
CA LYS A 81 40.70 -11.93 -20.44
C LYS A 81 41.82 -11.23 -21.22
N ASN A 82 41.92 -9.90 -21.14
CA ASN A 82 43.00 -9.12 -21.75
C ASN A 82 44.20 -8.91 -20.81
N ALA A 83 44.11 -9.39 -19.57
CA ALA A 83 45.28 -9.54 -18.70
C ALA A 83 46.07 -10.77 -19.17
N ASN A 84 46.79 -10.61 -20.28
CA ASN A 84 47.78 -11.59 -20.71
C ASN A 84 48.87 -11.69 -19.62
N PRO A 85 49.15 -12.88 -19.05
CA PRO A 85 50.20 -13.05 -18.04
C PRO A 85 51.63 -12.91 -18.59
N ASN A 86 51.80 -12.55 -19.87
CA ASN A 86 53.10 -12.38 -20.53
C ASN A 86 53.34 -10.95 -21.07
N GLN A 87 52.76 -9.93 -20.44
CA GLN A 87 53.26 -8.55 -20.53
C GLN A 87 53.77 -8.08 -19.18
#